data_AF-A0A699VXT8-F1
#
_entry.id   AF-A0A699VXT8-F1
#
_cell.length_a   1.000
_cell.length_b   1.000
_cell.length_c   1.000
_cell.angle_alpha   90.00
_cell.angle_beta   90.00
_cell.angle_gamma   90.00
#
_symmetry.space_group_name_H-M   'P 1'
#
loop_
_entity.id
_entity.type
_entity.pdbx_description
1 polymer ?
#
loop_
_entity_poly.entity_id
_entity_poly.type
_entity_poly.pdbx_seq_one_letter_code
_entity_poly.pdbx_strand_id
1 'polypeptide(L)'
;MLRACAIDFGKGWVNHLPLVEFSYNNSYHATIKTAPFEPLYGRKCRSPICWTEVGEAQILGPEFIQETTEKIAQIKQRMQAAHDRQKSYADLKH
;
A
#
# COMPACT_ATOMS: atom_id res chain seq x y z
N MET A 1 -2.86 9.75 -2.16
CA MET A 1 -2.84 8.66 -1.16
C MET A 1 -2.53 9.14 0.25
N LEU A 2 -1.33 9.66 0.54
CA LEU A 2 -0.94 10.12 1.89
C LEU A 2 -1.97 11.05 2.55
N ARG A 3 -2.51 12.03 1.80
CA ARG A 3 -3.57 12.92 2.29
C ARG A 3 -4.87 12.20 2.67
N ALA A 4 -5.27 11.17 1.90
CA ALA A 4 -6.45 10.38 2.22
C ALA A 4 -6.23 9.51 3.47
N CYS A 5 -5.07 8.85 3.56
CA CYS A 5 -4.70 8.09 4.75
C CYS A 5 -4.64 8.97 6.02
N ALA A 6 -4.10 10.19 5.92
CA ALA A 6 -4.07 11.13 7.04
C ALA A 6 -5.48 11.55 7.51
N ILE A 7 -6.43 11.71 6.59
CA ILE A 7 -7.83 12.04 6.92
C ILE A 7 -8.51 10.86 7.63
N ASP A 8 -8.38 9.65 7.09
CA ASP A 8 -9.11 8.49 7.58
C ASP A 8 -8.55 7.93 8.90
N PHE A 9 -7.23 7.99 9.11
CA PHE A 9 -6.60 7.54 10.35
C PHE A 9 -6.59 8.61 11.45
N GLY A 10 -7.02 9.84 11.13
CA GLY A 10 -7.13 10.95 12.08
C GLY A 10 -5.84 11.15 12.88
N LYS A 11 -5.95 11.34 14.20
CA LYS A 11 -4.78 11.58 15.08
C LYS A 11 -3.78 10.42 15.14
N GLY A 12 -4.17 9.21 14.75
CA GLY A 12 -3.32 8.01 14.76
C GLY A 12 -2.53 7.78 13.48
N TRP A 13 -2.64 8.66 12.47
CA TRP A 13 -2.06 8.43 11.14
C TRP A 13 -0.54 8.21 11.14
N VAL A 14 0.18 8.85 12.07
CA VAL A 14 1.64 8.70 12.22
C VAL A 14 2.01 7.25 12.55
N ASN A 15 1.19 6.56 13.36
CA ASN A 15 1.40 5.15 13.70
C ASN A 15 1.19 4.22 12.50
N HIS A 16 0.53 4.70 11.44
CA HIS A 16 0.26 3.95 10.21
C HIS A 16 1.12 4.41 9.03
N LEU A 17 1.94 5.44 9.21
CA LEU A 17 2.84 5.95 8.18
C LEU A 17 3.77 4.86 7.60
N PRO A 18 4.38 3.97 8.42
CA PRO A 18 5.20 2.88 7.89
C PRO A 18 4.41 1.93 6.97
N LEU A 19 3.14 1.65 7.29
CA LEU A 19 2.27 0.78 6.48
C LEU A 19 1.86 1.44 5.17
N VAL A 20 1.61 2.75 5.19
CA VAL A 20 1.26 3.54 4.00
C VAL A 20 2.46 3.64 3.06
N GLU A 21 3.65 3.91 3.58
CA GLU A 21 4.89 3.94 2.81
C GLU A 21 5.24 2.56 2.22
N PHE A 22 5.13 1.51 3.05
CA PHE A 22 5.29 0.13 2.59
C PHE A 22 4.31 -0.20 1.45
N SER A 23 3.05 0.18 1.59
CA SER A 23 2.03 -0.07 0.55
C SER A 23 2.34 0.68 -0.74
N TYR A 24 2.83 1.93 -0.65
CA TYR A 24 3.22 2.71 -1.83
C TYR A 24 4.40 2.09 -2.56
N ASN A 25 5.49 1.81 -1.84
CA ASN A 25 6.75 1.36 -2.44
C ASN A 25 6.63 -0.04 -3.07
N ASN A 26 5.68 -0.85 -2.60
CA ASN A 26 5.46 -2.22 -3.09
C ASN A 26 4.26 -2.37 -4.04
N SER A 27 3.49 -1.30 -4.28
CA SER A 27 2.39 -1.32 -5.24
C SER A 27 2.88 -1.09 -6.66
N TYR A 28 2.22 -1.71 -7.64
CA TYR A 28 2.51 -1.52 -9.05
C TYR A 28 2.21 -0.07 -9.47
N HIS A 29 3.21 0.59 -10.06
CA HIS A 29 3.05 1.94 -10.60
C HIS A 29 3.08 1.90 -12.13
N ALA A 30 1.97 2.25 -12.76
CA ALA A 30 1.81 2.18 -14.22
C ALA A 30 2.85 3.02 -15.00
N THR A 31 3.26 4.17 -14.47
CA THR A 31 4.25 5.06 -15.10
C THR A 31 5.62 4.41 -15.23
N ILE A 32 6.06 3.65 -14.22
CA ILE A 32 7.36 2.95 -14.22
C ILE A 32 7.23 1.46 -14.56
N LYS A 33 5.99 0.96 -14.74
CA LYS A 33 5.63 -0.42 -15.04
C LYS A 33 6.17 -1.46 -14.06
N THR A 34 6.43 -1.07 -12.82
CA THR A 34 6.91 -1.92 -11.72
C THR A 34 6.55 -1.29 -10.38
N ALA A 35 6.79 -1.98 -9.27
CA ALA A 35 6.74 -1.38 -7.95
C ALA A 35 8.05 -0.63 -7.65
N PRO A 36 8.03 0.60 -7.09
CA PRO A 36 9.26 1.38 -6.83
C PRO A 36 10.36 0.64 -6.07
N PHE A 37 10.01 -0.32 -5.22
CA PHE A 37 10.96 -1.15 -4.49
C PHE A 37 11.84 -2.02 -5.40
N GLU A 38 11.26 -2.60 -6.46
CA GLU A 38 11.98 -3.53 -7.35
C GLU A 38 13.18 -2.90 -8.08
N PRO A 39 13.05 -1.75 -8.77
CA PRO A 39 14.19 -1.11 -9.43
C PRO A 39 15.17 -0.48 -8.45
N LEU A 40 14.73 -0.13 -7.23
CA LEU A 40 15.60 0.47 -6.21
C LEU A 40 16.53 -0.57 -5.58
N TYR A 41 16.04 -1.78 -5.32
CA TYR A 41 16.79 -2.83 -4.62
C TYR A 41 17.14 -4.03 -5.50
N GLY A 42 16.75 -4.02 -6.79
CA GLY A 42 17.01 -5.09 -7.74
C GLY A 42 16.30 -6.42 -7.41
N ARG A 43 15.31 -6.40 -6.51
CA ARG A 43 14.59 -7.60 -6.06
C ARG A 43 13.16 -7.28 -5.65
N LYS A 44 12.28 -8.28 -5.71
CA LYS A 44 10.94 -8.18 -5.14
C LYS A 44 10.99 -8.10 -3.61
N CYS A 45 10.03 -7.40 -3.02
CA CYS A 45 9.91 -7.35 -1.56
C CYS A 45 9.62 -8.75 -1.00
N ARG A 46 10.35 -9.10 0.06
CA ARG A 46 10.20 -10.37 0.80
C ARG A 46 9.70 -10.02 2.19
N SER A 47 8.42 -9.65 2.26
CA SER A 47 7.74 -9.37 3.52
C SER A 47 6.61 -10.39 3.65
N PRO A 48 6.28 -10.86 4.88
CA PRO A 48 5.13 -11.72 5.14
C PRO A 48 3.82 -11.13 4.60
N ILE A 49 3.79 -9.80 4.52
CA ILE A 49 2.68 -8.99 4.07
C ILE A 49 2.62 -8.92 2.53
N CYS A 50 3.76 -9.19 1.87
CA CYS A 50 3.93 -9.20 0.41
C CYS A 50 3.89 -10.62 -0.18
N TRP A 51 3.84 -11.66 0.66
CA TRP A 51 3.70 -13.06 0.27
C TRP A 51 2.48 -13.67 0.96
N THR A 52 1.47 -14.05 0.18
CA THR A 52 0.44 -15.00 0.60
C THR A 52 0.98 -16.44 0.68
N GLU A 53 2.19 -16.65 1.22
CA GLU A 53 2.74 -18.00 1.46
C GLU A 53 3.16 -18.16 2.92
N VAL A 54 2.19 -18.65 3.69
CA VAL A 54 2.29 -19.68 4.74
C VAL A 54 3.70 -19.89 5.30
N GLY A 55 4.06 -19.14 6.35
CA GLY A 55 5.25 -19.46 7.16
C GLY A 55 5.55 -18.43 8.24
N GLU A 56 5.59 -17.14 7.88
CA GLU A 56 5.88 -16.06 8.83
C GLU A 56 4.66 -15.59 9.62
N ALA A 57 3.46 -16.08 9.24
CA ALA A 57 2.23 -15.81 9.97
C ALA A 57 2.20 -16.38 11.40
N GLN A 58 3.18 -17.22 11.76
CA GLN A 58 3.32 -17.76 13.11
C GLN A 58 4.14 -16.85 14.05
N ILE A 59 4.91 -15.89 13.54
CA ILE A 59 5.80 -15.05 14.36
C ILE A 59 5.07 -13.81 14.91
N LEU A 60 4.19 -13.22 14.11
CA LEU A 60 3.21 -12.23 14.58
C LEU A 60 1.88 -12.94 14.80
N GLY A 61 1.22 -12.70 15.93
CA GLY A 61 -0.07 -13.34 16.21
C GLY A 61 -1.09 -13.12 15.06
N PRO A 62 -1.97 -14.10 14.80
CA PRO A 62 -2.91 -14.06 13.67
C PRO A 62 -3.81 -12.82 13.67
N GLU A 63 -4.12 -12.27 14.84
CA GLU A 63 -4.88 -11.01 14.99
C GLU A 63 -4.15 -9.81 14.39
N PHE A 64 -2.84 -9.69 14.63
CA PHE A 64 -2.04 -8.58 14.12
C PHE A 64 -1.86 -8.66 12.60
N ILE A 65 -1.74 -9.87 12.08
CA ILE A 65 -1.65 -10.13 10.64
C ILE A 65 -2.98 -9.77 9.97
N GLN A 66 -4.09 -10.17 10.56
CA GLN A 66 -5.43 -9.84 10.06
C GLN A 66 -5.64 -8.32 10.05
N GLU A 67 -5.37 -7.63 11.17
CA GLU A 67 -5.50 -6.16 11.26
C GLU A 67 -4.62 -5.46 10.22
N THR A 68 -3.37 -5.91 10.07
CA THR A 68 -2.42 -5.32 9.11
C THR A 68 -2.86 -5.58 7.67
N THR A 69 -3.36 -6.79 7.38
CA THR A 69 -3.85 -7.17 6.05
C THR A 69 -5.08 -6.35 5.67
N GLU A 70 -6.03 -6.17 6.59
CA GLU A 70 -7.22 -5.34 6.39
C GLU A 70 -6.86 -3.88 6.15
N LYS A 71 -5.95 -3.32 6.95
CA LYS A 71 -5.47 -1.94 6.76
C LYS A 71 -4.78 -1.76 5.41
N ILE A 72 -4.02 -2.74 4.95
CA ILE A 72 -3.36 -2.70 3.65
C ILE A 72 -4.36 -2.83 2.50
N ALA A 73 -5.35 -3.71 2.62
CA ALA A 73 -6.43 -3.81 1.65
C ALA A 73 -7.16 -2.46 1.49
N GLN A 74 -7.48 -1.80 2.61
CA GLN A 74 -8.06 -0.46 2.62
C GLN A 74 -7.13 0.58 1.97
N ILE A 75 -5.83 0.57 2.28
CA ILE A 75 -4.85 1.50 1.67
C ILE A 75 -4.77 1.28 0.15
N LYS A 76 -4.72 0.02 -0.32
CA LYS A 76 -4.69 -0.31 -1.76
C LYS A 76 -5.95 0.16 -2.48
N GLN A 77 -7.14 -0.06 -1.92
CA GLN A 77 -8.39 0.43 -2.50
C GLN A 77 -8.39 1.96 -2.61
N ARG A 78 -7.87 2.67 -1.60
CA ARG A 78 -7.77 4.13 -1.61
C ARG A 78 -6.72 4.64 -2.60
N MET A 79 -5.61 3.92 -2.77
CA MET A 79 -4.64 4.19 -3.83
C MET A 79 -5.30 4.13 -5.20
N GLN A 80 -6.04 3.06 -5.46
CA GLN A 80 -6.75 2.88 -6.73
C GLN A 80 -7.77 3.99 -6.97
N ALA A 81 -8.63 4.29 -5.98
CA ALA A 81 -9.62 5.36 -6.11
C ALA A 81 -8.99 6.74 -6.34
N ALA A 82 -7.85 7.03 -5.70
CA ALA A 82 -7.13 8.28 -5.92
C ALA A 82 -6.51 8.34 -7.33
N HIS A 83 -5.96 7.23 -7.81
CA HIS A 83 -5.45 7.12 -9.17
C HIS A 83 -6.57 7.32 -10.21
N ASP A 84 -7.71 6.67 -10.03
CA ASP A 84 -8.85 6.76 -10.96
C ASP A 84 -9.41 8.18 -11.03
N ARG A 85 -9.48 8.88 -9.89
CA ARG A 85 -9.83 10.32 -9.85
C ARG A 85 -8.83 11.17 -10.62
N GLN A 86 -7.53 10.95 -10.43
CA GLN A 86 -6.49 11.69 -11.17
C GLN A 86 -6.60 11.44 -12.67
N LYS A 87 -6.84 10.19 -13.08
CA LYS A 87 -7.03 9.81 -14.47
C LYS A 87 -8.25 10.50 -15.07
N SER A 88 -9.40 10.47 -14.38
CA SER A 88 -10.62 11.16 -14.82
C SER A 88 -10.40 12.68 -15.01
N TYR A 89 -9.66 13.33 -14.11
CA TYR A 89 -9.34 14.76 -14.25
C TYR A 89 -8.40 15.06 -15.43
N ALA A 90 -7.48 14.15 -15.75
CA ALA A 90 -6.62 14.28 -16.92
C ALA A 90 -7.43 14.09 -18.21
N ASP A 91 -8.31 13.08 -18.24
CA ASP A 91 -9.16 12.77 -19.39
C ASP A 91 -10.18 13.88 -19.70
N LEU A 92 -10.71 14.57 -18.68
CA LEU A 92 -11.63 15.72 -18.84
C LEU A 92 -10.96 17.00 -19.39
N LYS A 93 -9.62 17.05 -19.40
CA LYS A 93 -8.83 18.22 -19.80
C LYS A 93 -8.34 18.13 -21.26
N HIS A 94 -8.74 17.08 -21.97
CA HIS A 94 -8.51 16.84 -23.39
C HIS A 94 -9.86 16.61 -24.08
#